data_AF-A0A6N9H596-F1
#
_entry.id   AF-A0A6N9H596-F1
#
_cell.length_a   1.000
_cell.length_b   1.000
_cell.length_c   1.000
_cell.angle_alpha   90.00
_cell.angle_beta   90.00
_cell.angle_gamma   90.00
#
_symmetry.space_group_name_H-M   'P 1'
#
loop_
_entity.id
_entity.type
_entity.pdbx_description
1 polymer ?
#
loop_
_entity_poly.entity_id
_entity_poly.type
_entity_poly.pdbx_seq_one_letter_code
_entity_poly.pdbx_strand_id
1 'polypeptide(L)'
;MAGQENRLAGERTIVVAAVLIAHPRRREVLMVRKRGTSAFMLPGGKPAAGESMLDAILREAAEELGVELEPGRLAELGTWTAAAANEAGFTVTGTVFAYRGTPAGLDVAAPAVHQEIAAAGWFPAELPADDDRRQFAPLTRDFALHHLPEWFFAA
;
A
#
# COMPACT_ATOMS: atom_id res chain seq x y z
N MET A 1 -14.77 -23.94 39.75
CA MET A 1 -13.44 -23.78 40.37
C MET A 1 -12.42 -23.98 39.24
N ALA A 2 -12.28 -22.99 38.37
CA ALA A 2 -11.24 -21.95 38.38
C ALA A 2 -9.91 -22.50 37.78
N GLY A 3 -9.33 -21.95 36.71
CA GLY A 3 -9.62 -20.67 36.09
C GLY A 3 -9.06 -20.51 34.68
N GLN A 4 -9.66 -19.52 34.01
CA GLN A 4 -9.12 -18.77 32.88
C GLN A 4 -7.66 -18.39 33.11
N GLU A 5 -6.77 -18.78 32.20
CA GLU A 5 -5.60 -18.00 31.74
C GLU A 5 -5.24 -18.54 30.34
N ASN A 6 -5.67 -17.89 29.26
CA ASN A 6 -4.79 -16.90 28.65
C ASN A 6 -5.61 -15.78 28.00
N ARG A 7 -5.29 -14.56 28.43
CA ARG A 7 -5.87 -13.31 27.98
C ARG A 7 -5.71 -13.15 26.46
N LEU A 8 -6.70 -12.51 25.85
CA LEU A 8 -6.60 -11.82 24.56
C LEU A 8 -5.20 -11.20 24.42
N ALA A 9 -4.35 -11.77 23.57
CA ALA A 9 -3.17 -11.07 23.11
C ALA A 9 -3.69 -9.90 22.27
N GLY A 10 -3.82 -8.72 22.89
CA GLY A 10 -4.38 -7.53 22.28
C GLY A 10 -3.81 -7.32 20.88
N GLU A 11 -4.71 -7.16 19.91
CA GLU A 11 -4.46 -7.15 18.47
C GLU A 11 -3.39 -6.10 18.12
N ARG A 12 -2.17 -6.55 17.86
CA ARG A 12 -1.08 -5.73 17.29
C ARG A 12 -1.28 -5.59 15.77
N THR A 13 -2.49 -5.24 15.38
CA THR A 13 -2.91 -5.14 13.99
C THR A 13 -3.01 -3.67 13.61
N ILE A 14 -2.31 -3.31 12.54
CA ILE A 14 -2.36 -2.00 11.92
C ILE A 14 -3.34 -2.09 10.75
N VAL A 15 -4.40 -1.30 10.77
CA VAL A 15 -5.37 -1.25 9.67
C VAL A 15 -5.02 -0.11 8.73
N VAL A 16 -4.95 -0.39 7.43
CA VAL A 16 -4.59 0.60 6.39
C VAL A 16 -5.48 0.50 5.16
N ALA A 17 -5.63 1.63 4.46
CA ALA A 17 -6.03 1.64 3.07
C ALA A 17 -4.78 1.79 2.20
N ALA A 18 -4.72 1.11 1.06
CA ALA A 18 -3.57 1.14 0.16
C ALA A 18 -4.00 1.15 -1.31
N VAL A 19 -3.17 1.71 -2.20
CA VAL A 19 -3.48 1.79 -3.64
C VAL A 19 -2.38 1.19 -4.52
N LEU A 20 -2.81 0.47 -5.55
CA LEU A 20 -2.01 0.06 -6.69
C LEU A 20 -2.20 1.07 -7.82
N ILE A 21 -1.10 1.68 -8.26
CA ILE A 21 -1.06 2.57 -9.42
C ILE A 21 -0.09 1.97 -10.45
N ALA A 22 -0.57 1.74 -11.67
CA ALA A 22 0.23 1.16 -12.74
C ALA A 22 1.05 2.23 -13.46
N HIS A 23 2.27 1.87 -13.88
CA HIS A 23 3.03 2.68 -14.82
C HIS A 23 2.33 2.66 -16.19
N PRO A 24 2.14 3.80 -16.88
CA PRO A 24 1.34 3.85 -18.11
C PRO A 24 1.96 3.13 -19.32
N ARG A 25 3.23 2.72 -19.22
CA ARG A 25 3.99 2.09 -20.32
C ARG A 25 4.77 0.85 -19.96
N ARG A 26 4.81 0.48 -18.67
CA ARG A 26 5.64 -0.61 -18.15
C ARG A 26 4.78 -1.43 -17.22
N ARG A 27 5.06 -2.73 -17.11
CA ARG A 27 4.38 -3.62 -16.16
C ARG A 27 4.94 -3.43 -14.75
N GLU A 28 4.86 -2.20 -14.28
CA GLU A 28 5.42 -1.73 -13.02
C GLU A 28 4.35 -1.02 -12.19
N VAL A 29 4.54 -1.05 -10.87
CA VAL A 29 3.65 -0.48 -9.87
C VAL A 29 4.40 0.58 -9.07
N LEU A 30 3.73 1.69 -8.77
CA LEU A 30 4.27 2.71 -7.88
C LEU A 30 4.29 2.19 -6.44
N MET A 31 5.45 2.26 -5.81
CA MET A 31 5.64 1.92 -4.40
C MET A 31 6.41 3.03 -3.69
N VAL A 32 6.18 3.16 -2.39
CA VAL A 32 6.80 4.14 -1.51
C VAL A 32 7.60 3.47 -0.41
N ARG A 33 8.56 4.18 0.16
CA ARG A 33 9.34 3.76 1.33
C ARG A 33 9.33 4.88 2.36
N LYS A 34 9.05 4.55 3.62
CA LYS A 34 9.04 5.51 4.74
C LYS A 34 10.45 5.92 5.15
N ARG A 35 10.59 7.09 5.78
CA ARG A 35 11.85 7.50 6.41
C ARG A 35 12.26 6.50 7.48
N GLY A 36 13.56 6.16 7.51
CA GLY A 36 14.12 5.25 8.51
C GLY A 36 13.86 3.76 8.26
N THR A 37 13.23 3.36 7.15
CA THR A 37 12.95 1.94 6.83
C THR A 37 13.55 1.51 5.49
N SER A 38 13.65 0.20 5.24
CA SER A 38 14.17 -0.40 3.99
C SER A 38 13.08 -0.93 3.06
N ALA A 39 11.87 -1.14 3.58
CA ALA A 39 10.78 -1.78 2.84
C ALA A 39 10.03 -0.80 1.94
N PHE A 40 9.87 -1.16 0.67
CA PHE A 40 8.90 -0.54 -0.23
C PHE A 40 7.51 -1.17 -0.04
N MET A 41 6.48 -0.35 -0.04
CA MET A 41 5.07 -0.72 0.14
C MET A 41 4.19 0.06 -0.82
N LEU A 42 2.92 -0.34 -0.91
CA LEU A 42 1.93 0.48 -1.60
C LEU A 42 1.75 1.84 -0.89
N PRO A 43 1.52 2.93 -1.63
CA PRO A 43 1.07 4.19 -1.03
C PRO A 43 -0.22 3.99 -0.25
N GLY A 44 -0.36 4.72 0.86
CA GLY A 44 -1.53 4.62 1.73
C GLY A 44 -1.18 4.66 3.22
N GLY A 45 -2.23 4.64 4.03
CA GLY A 45 -2.11 4.93 5.45
C GLY A 45 -3.31 4.49 6.27
N LYS A 46 -3.29 4.85 7.55
CA LYS A 46 -4.34 4.49 8.51
C LYS A 46 -5.56 5.38 8.25
N PRO A 47 -6.79 4.85 8.29
CA PRO A 47 -7.97 5.70 8.29
C PRO A 47 -8.00 6.56 9.55
N ALA A 48 -8.43 7.81 9.41
CA ALA A 48 -8.79 8.67 10.52
C ALA A 48 -10.07 8.16 11.22
N ALA A 49 -10.37 8.71 12.40
CA ALA A 49 -11.53 8.29 13.18
C ALA A 49 -12.84 8.52 12.40
N GLY A 50 -13.55 7.42 12.10
CA GLY A 50 -14.79 7.45 11.31
C GLY A 50 -14.61 7.58 9.80
N GLU A 51 -13.35 7.59 9.31
CA GLU A 51 -13.03 7.67 7.88
C GLU A 51 -13.22 6.30 7.22
N SER A 52 -13.81 6.28 6.02
CA SER A 52 -13.90 5.06 5.22
C SER A 52 -12.53 4.72 4.62
N MET A 53 -12.30 3.45 4.24
CA MET A 53 -11.04 3.09 3.55
C MET A 53 -10.87 3.80 2.21
N LEU A 54 -11.99 4.08 1.53
CA LEU A 54 -11.97 4.85 0.29
C LEU A 54 -11.51 6.29 0.57
N ASP A 55 -12.13 6.98 1.54
CA ASP A 55 -11.75 8.36 1.87
C ASP A 55 -10.31 8.44 2.37
N ALA A 56 -9.87 7.46 3.17
CA ALA A 56 -8.50 7.34 3.64
C ALA A 56 -7.52 7.27 2.47
N ILE A 57 -7.76 6.41 1.47
CA ILE A 57 -6.80 6.29 0.36
C ILE A 57 -6.79 7.52 -0.56
N LEU A 58 -7.93 8.22 -0.71
CA LEU A 58 -7.99 9.49 -1.43
C LEU A 58 -7.13 10.55 -0.73
N ARG A 59 -7.28 10.69 0.60
CA ARG A 59 -6.51 11.63 1.42
C ARG A 59 -5.03 11.30 1.44
N GLU A 60 -4.67 10.05 1.73
CA GLU A 60 -3.28 9.61 1.85
C GLU A 60 -2.52 9.76 0.52
N ALA A 61 -3.15 9.45 -0.62
CA ALA A 61 -2.51 9.67 -1.93
C ALA A 61 -2.20 11.14 -2.19
N ALA A 62 -3.11 12.05 -1.81
CA ALA A 62 -2.88 13.49 -1.91
C ALA A 62 -1.78 13.95 -0.94
N GLU A 63 -1.78 13.47 0.30
CA GLU A 63 -0.81 13.88 1.32
C GLU A 63 0.60 13.34 1.06
N GLU A 64 0.75 12.08 0.65
CA GLU A 64 2.04 11.41 0.49
C GLU A 64 2.71 11.68 -0.86
N LEU A 65 1.89 11.83 -1.92
CA LEU A 65 2.37 11.88 -3.31
C LEU A 65 1.92 13.14 -4.07
N GLY A 66 1.00 13.94 -3.51
CA GLY A 66 0.42 15.09 -4.21
C GLY A 66 -0.46 14.70 -5.40
N VAL A 67 -1.01 13.48 -5.39
CA VAL A 67 -1.82 12.96 -6.52
C VAL A 67 -3.31 12.92 -6.17
N GLU A 68 -4.14 13.19 -7.17
CA GLU A 68 -5.60 13.15 -7.02
C GLU A 68 -6.15 11.86 -7.62
N LEU A 69 -6.75 11.04 -6.76
CA LEU A 69 -7.46 9.83 -7.17
C LEU A 69 -8.94 10.14 -7.39
N GLU A 70 -9.46 9.78 -8.57
CA GLU A 70 -10.90 9.80 -8.84
C GLU A 70 -11.57 8.56 -8.22
N PRO A 71 -12.57 8.70 -7.33
CA PRO A 71 -13.23 7.56 -6.68
C PRO A 71 -13.83 6.55 -7.68
N GLY A 72 -14.40 7.04 -8.79
CA GLY A 72 -14.98 6.19 -9.84
C GLY A 72 -13.96 5.36 -10.64
N ARG A 73 -12.66 5.60 -10.44
CA ARG A 73 -11.57 4.83 -11.06
C ARG A 73 -10.90 3.86 -10.10
N LEU A 74 -11.31 3.84 -8.83
CA LEU A 74 -10.81 2.89 -7.84
C LEU A 74 -11.69 1.63 -7.84
N ALA A 75 -11.03 0.48 -7.86
CA ALA A 75 -11.66 -0.81 -7.63
C ALA A 75 -11.05 -1.42 -6.36
N GLU A 76 -11.87 -1.74 -5.37
CA GLU A 76 -11.42 -2.53 -4.23
C GLU A 76 -11.10 -3.95 -4.69
N LEU A 77 -9.88 -4.42 -4.40
CA LEU A 77 -9.44 -5.77 -4.75
C LEU A 77 -9.70 -6.76 -3.61
N GLY A 78 -9.62 -6.29 -2.38
CA GLY A 78 -9.82 -7.09 -1.19
C GLY A 78 -9.12 -6.52 0.04
N THR A 79 -9.32 -7.22 1.15
CA THR A 79 -8.66 -6.93 2.42
C THR A 79 -7.88 -8.15 2.87
N TRP A 80 -6.58 -7.98 3.10
CA TRP A 80 -5.68 -9.06 3.51
C TRP A 80 -4.86 -8.66 4.73
N THR A 81 -4.41 -9.67 5.47
CA THR A 81 -3.54 -9.50 6.64
C THR A 81 -2.19 -10.15 6.39
N ALA A 82 -1.12 -9.40 6.60
CA ALA A 82 0.26 -9.89 6.49
C ALA A 82 1.12 -9.35 7.63
N ALA A 83 2.35 -9.86 7.78
CA ALA A 83 3.30 -9.29 8.73
C ALA A 83 3.63 -7.83 8.38
N ALA A 84 3.75 -6.96 9.39
CA ALA A 84 4.18 -5.59 9.18
C ALA A 84 5.67 -5.56 8.78
N ALA A 85 5.99 -4.84 7.71
CA ALA A 85 7.37 -4.76 7.22
C ALA A 85 8.29 -3.92 8.13
N ASN A 86 7.72 -2.95 8.84
CA ASN A 86 8.48 -1.95 9.61
C ASN A 86 8.31 -2.09 11.12
N GLU A 87 7.39 -2.93 11.61
CA GLU A 87 7.04 -3.04 13.03
C GLU A 87 7.05 -4.51 13.44
N ALA A 88 8.19 -4.98 13.96
CA ALA A 88 8.36 -6.38 14.35
C ALA A 88 7.30 -6.81 15.39
N GLY A 89 6.64 -7.93 15.12
CA GLY A 89 5.57 -8.45 15.98
C GLY A 89 4.20 -7.78 15.77
N PHE A 90 4.05 -6.91 14.77
CA PHE A 90 2.77 -6.40 14.29
C PHE A 90 2.36 -7.07 12.98
N THR A 91 1.06 -7.06 12.72
CA THR A 91 0.47 -7.37 11.42
C THR A 91 -0.11 -6.09 10.81
N VAL A 92 -0.24 -6.08 9.48
CA VAL A 92 -0.98 -5.07 8.73
C VAL A 92 -2.18 -5.74 8.09
N THR A 93 -3.38 -5.26 8.38
CA THR A 93 -4.60 -5.58 7.64
C THR A 93 -4.89 -4.43 6.67
N GLY A 94 -4.69 -4.66 5.38
CA GLY A 94 -4.81 -3.64 4.35
C GLY A 94 -5.99 -3.89 3.42
N THR A 95 -6.87 -2.91 3.28
CA THR A 95 -7.83 -2.84 2.16
C THR A 95 -7.13 -2.20 0.97
N VAL A 96 -7.00 -2.95 -0.12
CA VAL A 96 -6.23 -2.54 -1.29
C VAL A 96 -7.15 -2.18 -2.44
N PHE A 97 -6.91 -1.01 -3.03
CA PHE A 97 -7.58 -0.54 -4.23
C PHE A 97 -6.62 -0.58 -5.43
N ALA A 98 -7.15 -0.81 -6.62
CA ALA A 98 -6.44 -0.57 -7.88
C ALA A 98 -7.02 0.66 -8.57
N TYR A 99 -6.15 1.56 -9.00
CA TYR A 99 -6.55 2.76 -9.74
C TYR A 99 -6.47 2.53 -11.26
N ARG A 100 -7.52 2.91 -11.98
CA ARG A 100 -7.58 2.83 -13.44
C ARG A 100 -7.02 4.08 -14.13
N GLY A 101 -5.87 3.92 -14.77
CA GLY A 101 -5.20 4.98 -15.54
C GLY A 101 -4.09 5.65 -14.74
N THR A 102 -3.69 6.85 -15.15
CA THR A 102 -2.68 7.67 -14.46
C THR A 102 -3.38 8.78 -13.68
N PRO A 103 -3.23 8.84 -12.33
CA PRO A 103 -3.82 9.89 -11.51
C PRO A 103 -3.38 11.30 -11.96
N ALA A 104 -4.26 12.28 -11.75
CA ALA A 104 -3.86 13.67 -11.92
C ALA A 104 -2.80 14.05 -10.88
N GLY A 105 -1.86 14.92 -11.28
CA GLY A 105 -0.74 15.35 -10.42
C GLY A 105 0.45 14.39 -10.38
N LEU A 106 0.32 13.16 -10.88
CA LEU A 106 1.44 12.20 -10.89
C LEU A 106 2.45 12.53 -11.99
N ASP A 107 3.62 13.02 -11.62
CA ASP A 107 4.80 12.98 -12.49
C ASP A 107 5.31 11.53 -12.57
N VAL A 108 5.06 10.88 -13.71
CA VAL A 108 5.45 9.49 -13.96
C VAL A 108 6.97 9.32 -13.97
N ALA A 109 7.73 10.33 -14.41
CA ALA A 109 9.19 10.24 -14.49
C ALA A 109 9.83 10.44 -13.11
N ALA A 110 9.25 11.29 -12.27
CA ALA A 110 9.76 11.59 -10.94
C ALA A 110 8.61 11.80 -9.94
N PRO A 111 7.99 10.72 -9.42
CA PRO A 111 6.89 10.84 -8.46
C PRO A 111 7.31 11.67 -7.23
N ALA A 112 6.50 12.68 -6.91
CA ALA A 112 6.73 13.51 -5.73
C ALA A 112 6.52 12.69 -4.46
N VAL A 113 7.23 13.06 -3.39
CA VAL A 113 7.10 12.45 -2.07
C VAL A 113 7.01 13.51 -0.99
N HIS A 114 6.14 13.28 -0.04
CA HIS A 114 5.81 14.22 1.03
C HIS A 114 5.67 13.48 2.37
N GLN A 115 5.32 14.23 3.42
CA GLN A 115 5.06 13.72 4.77
C GLN A 115 6.14 12.78 5.27
N GLU A 116 5.84 11.50 5.49
CA GLU A 116 6.71 10.46 6.04
C GLU A 116 7.44 9.62 4.98
N ILE A 117 7.12 9.80 3.69
CA ILE A 117 7.75 9.09 2.58
C ILE A 117 9.14 9.67 2.26
N ALA A 118 10.13 8.78 2.18
CA ALA A 118 11.51 9.09 1.84
C ALA A 118 11.83 8.87 0.35
N ALA A 119 11.12 7.96 -0.30
CA ALA A 119 11.31 7.63 -1.70
C ALA A 119 10.04 7.02 -2.30
N ALA A 120 9.82 7.29 -3.58
CA ALA A 120 8.85 6.63 -4.42
C ALA A 120 9.59 6.02 -5.62
N GLY A 121 9.13 4.88 -6.11
CA GLY A 121 9.76 4.17 -7.21
C GLY A 121 8.82 3.24 -7.94
N TRP A 122 9.14 2.97 -9.19
CA TRP A 122 8.44 2.00 -10.02
C TRP A 122 9.13 0.64 -9.92
N PHE A 123 8.35 -0.40 -9.62
CA PHE A 123 8.85 -1.77 -9.49
C PHE A 123 8.04 -2.73 -10.35
N PRO A 124 8.68 -3.76 -10.94
CA PRO A 124 7.97 -4.75 -11.75
C PRO A 124 6.88 -5.46 -10.93
N ALA A 125 5.78 -5.83 -11.58
CA ALA A 125 4.70 -6.58 -10.94
C ALA A 125 5.17 -7.96 -10.42
N GLU A 126 6.22 -8.51 -11.03
CA GLU A 126 6.95 -9.66 -10.52
C GLU A 126 8.17 -9.14 -9.76
N LEU A 127 8.04 -9.06 -8.43
CA LEU A 127 9.07 -8.43 -7.59
C LEU A 127 10.33 -9.30 -7.52
N PRO A 128 11.52 -8.70 -7.60
CA PRO A 128 12.76 -9.42 -7.34
C PRO A 128 12.82 -9.89 -5.89
N ALA A 129 13.74 -10.79 -5.56
CA ALA A 129 14.01 -11.14 -4.17
C ALA A 129 14.42 -9.90 -3.35
N ASP A 130 14.14 -9.95 -2.04
CA ASP A 130 14.64 -8.96 -1.10
C ASP A 130 16.18 -9.01 -1.04
N ASP A 131 16.78 -7.86 -0.73
CA ASP A 131 18.21 -7.70 -0.49
C ASP A 131 18.46 -6.77 0.71
N ASP A 132 19.72 -6.62 1.12
CA ASP A 132 20.12 -5.82 2.29
C ASP A 132 19.70 -4.34 2.20
N ARG A 133 19.41 -3.84 1.00
CA ARG A 133 19.08 -2.43 0.75
C ARG A 133 17.60 -2.21 0.42
N ARG A 134 16.90 -3.26 0.00
CA ARG A 134 15.52 -3.17 -0.48
C ARG A 134 14.76 -4.43 -0.13
N GLN A 135 13.69 -4.21 0.61
CA GLN A 135 12.68 -5.22 0.91
C GLN A 135 11.34 -4.78 0.33
N PHE A 136 10.40 -5.71 0.22
CA PHE A 136 9.03 -5.40 -0.17
C PHE A 136 8.07 -5.83 0.92
N ALA A 137 7.09 -4.98 1.23
CA ALA A 137 6.13 -5.29 2.27
C ALA A 137 5.36 -6.58 1.95
N PRO A 138 5.21 -7.51 2.92
CA PRO A 138 4.52 -8.78 2.71
C PRO A 138 3.10 -8.62 2.14
N LEU A 139 2.34 -7.61 2.59
CA LEU A 139 1.02 -7.30 2.02
C LEU A 139 1.08 -7.03 0.50
N THR A 140 2.11 -6.33 0.05
CA THR A 140 2.33 -6.04 -1.37
C THR A 140 2.77 -7.29 -2.13
N ARG A 141 3.83 -7.95 -1.65
CA ARG A 141 4.47 -9.09 -2.33
C ARG A 141 3.56 -10.31 -2.37
N ASP A 142 2.98 -10.71 -1.24
CA ASP A 142 2.36 -12.02 -1.08
C ASP A 142 0.85 -12.00 -1.39
N PHE A 143 0.25 -10.81 -1.47
CA PHE A 143 -1.19 -10.65 -1.70
C PHE A 143 -1.51 -9.70 -2.85
N ALA A 144 -1.24 -8.40 -2.71
CA ALA A 144 -1.78 -7.39 -3.63
C ALA A 144 -1.42 -7.66 -5.11
N LEU A 145 -0.16 -8.01 -5.39
CA LEU A 145 0.30 -8.26 -6.75
C LEU A 145 -0.21 -9.58 -7.37
N HIS A 146 -0.68 -10.51 -6.54
CA HIS A 146 -1.30 -11.76 -7.00
C HIS A 146 -2.78 -11.58 -7.40
N HIS A 147 -3.38 -10.44 -7.07
CA HIS A 147 -4.81 -10.16 -7.27
C HIS A 147 -5.05 -9.01 -8.26
N LEU A 148 -4.06 -8.70 -9.10
CA LEU A 148 -4.19 -7.64 -10.10
C LEU A 148 -5.31 -7.99 -11.09
N PRO A 149 -6.28 -7.08 -11.31
CA PRO A 149 -7.31 -7.31 -12.30
C PRO A 149 -6.72 -7.29 -13.71
N GLU A 150 -7.34 -7.99 -14.66
CA GLU A 150 -6.84 -8.11 -16.04
C GLU A 150 -6.61 -6.75 -16.72
N TRP A 151 -7.44 -5.76 -16.38
CA TRP A 151 -7.35 -4.41 -16.94
C TRP A 151 -6.24 -3.56 -16.32
N PHE A 152 -5.56 -4.00 -15.26
CA PHE A 152 -4.67 -3.14 -14.47
C PHE A 152 -3.51 -2.55 -15.26
N PHE A 153 -2.91 -3.35 -16.16
CA PHE A 153 -1.86 -2.89 -17.07
C PHE A 153 -2.39 -2.65 -18.50
N ALA A 154 -3.70 -2.73 -18.72
CA ALA A 154 -4.30 -2.42 -20.00
C ALA A 154 -4.34 -0.89 -20.16
N ALA A 155 -3.73 -0.40 -21.24
CA ALA A 155 -3.65 1.01 -21.59
C ALA A 155 -5.04 1.60 -21.94
#